data_AF-A0AAW6Q4A5-F1
#
_entry.id   AF-A0AAW6Q4A5-F1
#
_cell.length_a   1.000
_cell.length_b   1.000
_cell.length_c   1.000
_cell.angle_alpha   90.00
_cell.angle_beta   90.00
_cell.angle_gamma   90.00
#
_symmetry.space_group_name_H-M   'P 1'
#
loop_
_entity.id
_entity.type
_entity.pdbx_description
1 polymer ?
#
loop_
_entity_poly.entity_id
_entity_poly.type
_entity_poly.pdbx_seq_one_letter_code
_entity_poly.pdbx_strand_id
1 'polypeptide(L)'
;MEKLEILRQPIGQRILRYASLDDIAIWGVLALILLDWDRVGRQFGFLAVFALATVLFRKLIAKLQETDRWYVSLVWLAACSFAADWSGLHYMVGAFLAGAVMDAHWFDQKKMDLMRHHVLLAIMPVFFLSTGLRTNWAMGGPAVFLAAAVLLLASVSGKLAGTHIAGK
;
A
#
# COMPACT_ATOMS: atom_id res chain seq x y z
N MET A 1 1.81 10.19 15.08
CA MET A 1 1.05 11.35 14.56
C MET A 1 -0.31 11.50 15.24
N GLU A 2 -1.10 10.43 15.40
CA GLU A 2 -2.40 10.50 16.10
C GLU A 2 -2.25 10.80 17.60
N LYS A 3 -1.29 10.16 18.29
CA LYS A 3 -0.91 10.49 19.70
C LYS A 3 -0.32 11.89 19.90
N LEU A 4 0.02 12.59 18.82
CA LEU A 4 0.61 13.93 18.83
C LEU A 4 -0.37 14.98 18.25
N GLU A 5 -1.61 14.59 17.92
CA GLU A 5 -2.67 15.44 17.31
C GLU A 5 -2.32 16.16 15.98
N ILE A 6 -1.11 15.96 15.44
CA ILE A 6 -0.61 16.62 14.22
C ILE A 6 -1.11 16.01 12.90
N LEU A 7 -1.85 14.89 12.94
CA LEU A 7 -2.29 14.18 11.72
C LEU A 7 -3.14 15.06 10.79
N ARG A 8 -3.95 15.95 11.38
CA ARG A 8 -4.85 16.86 10.65
C ARG A 8 -4.23 18.22 10.37
N GLN A 9 -3.03 18.49 10.87
CA GLN A 9 -2.31 19.70 10.50
C GLN A 9 -1.77 19.57 9.06
N PRO A 10 -1.50 20.70 8.38
CA PRO A 10 -0.94 20.70 7.02
C PRO A 10 0.31 19.83 6.89
N ILE A 11 1.12 19.75 7.96
CA ILE A 11 2.31 18.91 8.02
C ILE A 11 1.98 17.41 8.05
N GLY A 12 0.98 16.98 8.82
CA GLY A 12 0.54 15.59 8.87
C GLY A 12 -0.04 15.11 7.54
N GLN A 13 -0.83 15.96 6.87
CA GLN A 13 -1.37 15.67 5.54
C GLN A 13 -0.28 15.60 4.47
N ARG A 14 0.75 16.45 4.53
CA ARG A 14 1.91 16.38 3.63
C ARG A 14 2.69 15.08 3.84
N ILE A 15 2.94 14.68 5.09
CA ILE A 15 3.65 13.43 5.41
C ILE A 15 2.87 12.21 4.88
N LEU A 16 1.55 12.16 5.08
CA LEU A 16 0.70 11.08 4.55
C LEU A 16 0.78 10.97 3.02
N ARG A 17 0.79 12.10 2.31
CA ARG A 17 0.93 12.12 0.85
C ARG A 17 2.30 11.63 0.41
N TYR A 18 3.37 12.07 1.08
CA TYR A 18 4.72 11.59 0.77
C TYR A 18 4.89 10.10 1.06
N ALA A 19 4.33 9.60 2.16
CA ALA A 19 4.31 8.18 2.46
C ALA A 19 3.57 7.38 1.36
N SER A 20 2.43 7.89 0.90
CA SER A 20 1.68 7.24 -0.18
C SER A 20 2.44 7.27 -1.52
N LEU A 21 3.16 8.36 -1.82
CA LEU A 21 4.01 8.46 -3.02
C LEU A 21 5.22 7.52 -2.95
N ASP A 22 5.86 7.38 -1.78
CA ASP A 22 6.93 6.41 -1.53
C ASP A 22 6.43 4.98 -1.77
N ASP A 23 5.25 4.64 -1.23
CA ASP A 23 4.60 3.35 -1.48
C ASP A 23 4.35 3.12 -2.97
N ILE A 24 3.80 4.11 -3.71
CA ILE A 24 3.61 4.01 -5.17
C ILE A 24 4.92 3.68 -5.89
N ALA A 25 6.00 4.36 -5.52
CA ALA A 25 7.31 4.15 -6.12
C ALA A 25 7.82 2.73 -5.84
N ILE A 26 7.72 2.26 -4.59
CA ILE A 26 8.13 0.91 -4.20
C ILE A 26 7.30 -0.14 -4.97
N TRP A 27 5.98 0.03 -5.05
CA TRP A 27 5.11 -0.90 -5.78
C TRP A 27 5.38 -0.87 -7.29
N GLY A 28 5.64 0.30 -7.87
CA GLY A 28 6.02 0.43 -9.28
C GLY A 28 7.35 -0.27 -9.59
N VAL A 29 8.35 -0.08 -8.74
CA VAL A 29 9.64 -0.79 -8.84
C VAL A 29 9.47 -2.29 -8.66
N LEU A 30 8.68 -2.72 -7.68
CA LEU A 30 8.41 -4.14 -7.45
C LEU A 30 7.70 -4.78 -8.65
N ALA A 31 6.70 -4.10 -9.22
CA ALA A 31 6.00 -4.56 -10.41
C ALA A 31 6.95 -4.70 -11.61
N LEU A 32 7.92 -3.79 -11.75
CA LEU A 32 8.94 -3.87 -12.80
C LEU A 32 9.94 -5.01 -12.56
N ILE A 33 10.37 -5.22 -11.31
CA ILE A 33 11.31 -6.29 -10.95
C ILE A 33 10.66 -7.68 -11.09
N LEU A 34 9.38 -7.79 -10.75
CA LEU A 34 8.59 -9.02 -10.90
C LEU A 34 8.01 -9.19 -12.32
N LEU A 35 8.42 -8.35 -13.28
CA LEU A 35 8.02 -8.49 -14.67
C LEU A 35 8.62 -9.79 -15.23
N ASP A 36 7.76 -10.77 -15.43
CA ASP A 36 8.12 -12.10 -15.95
C ASP A 36 7.64 -12.19 -17.39
N TRP A 37 8.54 -12.43 -18.35
CA TRP A 37 8.22 -12.47 -19.78
C TRP A 37 7.15 -13.51 -20.12
N ASP A 38 7.03 -14.60 -19.36
CA ASP A 38 5.98 -15.60 -19.54
C ASP A 38 4.60 -15.11 -19.07
N ARG A 39 4.57 -14.08 -18.21
CA ARG A 39 3.35 -13.55 -17.56
C ARG A 39 3.04 -12.12 -17.95
N VAL A 40 3.93 -11.44 -18.66
CA VAL A 40 3.81 -10.07 -19.17
C VAL A 40 2.45 -9.85 -19.84
N GLY A 41 2.00 -10.77 -20.69
CA GLY A 41 0.69 -10.66 -21.35
C GLY A 41 -0.49 -10.61 -20.37
N ARG A 42 -0.45 -11.42 -19.30
CA ARG A 42 -1.47 -11.41 -18.25
C ARG A 42 -1.40 -10.17 -17.38
N GLN A 43 -0.20 -9.67 -17.09
CA GLN A 43 -0.01 -8.44 -16.30
C GLN A 43 -0.51 -7.21 -17.07
N PHE A 44 -0.17 -7.08 -18.36
CA PHE A 44 -0.73 -6.02 -19.22
C PHE A 44 -2.24 -6.18 -19.42
N GLY A 45 -2.72 -7.41 -19.62
CA GLY A 45 -4.15 -7.70 -19.70
C GLY A 45 -4.89 -7.28 -18.43
N PHE A 46 -4.34 -7.58 -17.26
CA PHE A 46 -4.86 -7.12 -15.98
C PHE A 46 -4.93 -5.59 -15.91
N LEU A 47 -3.86 -4.87 -16.26
CA LEU A 47 -3.84 -3.41 -16.23
C LEU A 47 -4.88 -2.80 -17.18
N ALA A 48 -5.05 -3.36 -18.37
CA ALA A 48 -6.04 -2.92 -19.35
C ALA A 48 -7.47 -3.16 -18.85
N VAL A 49 -7.76 -4.37 -18.35
CA VAL A 49 -9.07 -4.71 -17.76
C VAL A 49 -9.34 -3.85 -16.52
N PHE A 50 -8.34 -3.64 -15.68
CA PHE A 50 -8.42 -2.80 -14.49
C PHE A 50 -8.75 -1.35 -14.84
N ALA A 51 -8.13 -0.79 -15.89
CA ALA A 51 -8.44 0.56 -16.36
C ALA A 51 -9.91 0.71 -16.78
N LEU A 52 -10.45 -0.26 -17.53
CA LEU A 52 -11.86 -0.26 -17.92
C LEU A 52 -12.79 -0.47 -16.70
N ALA A 53 -12.47 -1.43 -15.85
CA ALA A 53 -13.22 -1.74 -14.64
C ALA A 53 -13.25 -0.56 -13.67
N THR A 54 -12.18 0.23 -13.60
CA THR A 54 -12.10 1.47 -12.82
C THR A 54 -13.15 2.49 -13.25
N VAL A 55 -13.35 2.68 -14.56
CA VAL A 55 -14.38 3.59 -15.09
C VAL A 55 -15.78 3.10 -14.71
N LEU A 56 -16.03 1.80 -14.81
CA LEU A 56 -17.31 1.20 -14.43
C LEU A 56 -17.56 1.32 -12.93
N PHE A 57 -16.55 1.03 -12.11
CA PHE A 57 -16.59 1.15 -10.66
C PHE A 57 -16.91 2.59 -10.22
N ARG A 58 -16.24 3.59 -10.80
CA ARG A 58 -16.50 5.01 -10.50
C ARG A 58 -17.93 5.43 -10.88
N LYS A 59 -18.45 4.92 -12.01
CA LYS A 59 -19.86 5.16 -12.39
C LYS A 59 -20.85 4.47 -11.45
N LEU A 60 -20.52 3.27 -10.96
CA LEU A 60 -21.35 2.51 -10.04
C LEU A 60 -21.41 3.20 -8.67
N ILE A 61 -20.26 3.56 -8.10
CA ILE A 61 -20.19 4.12 -6.73
C ILE A 61 -20.90 5.47 -6.62
N ALA A 62 -20.86 6.27 -7.70
CA ALA A 62 -21.59 7.53 -7.79
C ALA A 62 -23.12 7.37 -7.74
N LYS A 63 -23.65 6.20 -8.12
CA LYS A 63 -25.10 5.89 -8.10
C LYS A 63 -25.55 5.23 -6.79
N LEU A 64 -24.63 4.76 -5.95
CA LEU A 64 -24.93 4.03 -4.73
C LEU A 64 -25.16 4.95 -3.53
N GLN A 65 -26.01 4.48 -2.62
CA GLN A 65 -26.16 5.06 -1.28
C GLN A 65 -24.92 4.84 -0.43
N GLU A 66 -24.65 5.75 0.52
CA GLU A 66 -23.42 5.74 1.32
C GLU A 66 -23.16 4.44 2.11
N THR A 67 -24.22 3.75 2.53
CA THR A 67 -24.12 2.46 3.22
C THR A 67 -23.52 1.38 2.31
N ASP A 68 -23.98 1.34 1.06
CA ASP A 68 -23.61 0.30 0.10
C ASP A 68 -22.21 0.54 -0.47
N ARG A 69 -21.75 1.79 -0.50
CA ARG A 69 -20.40 2.15 -0.94
C ARG A 69 -19.32 1.41 -0.17
N TRP A 70 -19.49 1.21 1.14
CA TRP A 70 -18.52 0.48 1.96
C TRP A 70 -18.40 -0.99 1.56
N TYR A 71 -19.53 -1.69 1.42
CA TYR A 71 -19.54 -3.09 1.01
C TYR A 71 -18.94 -3.28 -0.39
N VAL A 72 -19.38 -2.44 -1.34
CA VAL A 72 -18.88 -2.49 -2.72
C VAL A 72 -17.38 -2.17 -2.79
N SER A 73 -16.88 -1.27 -1.93
CA SER A 73 -15.46 -0.94 -1.86
C SER A 73 -14.62 -2.08 -1.31
N LEU A 74 -15.10 -2.78 -0.27
CA LEU A 74 -14.41 -3.97 0.25
C LEU A 74 -14.38 -5.10 -0.77
N VAL A 75 -15.49 -5.32 -1.49
CA VAL A 75 -15.54 -6.30 -2.59
C VAL A 75 -14.59 -5.90 -3.72
N TRP A 76 -14.56 -4.63 -4.10
CA TRP A 76 -13.62 -4.10 -5.10
C TRP A 76 -12.17 -4.30 -4.69
N LEU A 77 -11.81 -4.00 -3.43
CA LEU A 77 -10.48 -4.21 -2.88
C LEU A 77 -10.08 -5.69 -2.98
N ALA A 78 -10.95 -6.60 -2.54
CA ALA A 78 -10.69 -8.04 -2.60
C ALA A 78 -10.55 -8.53 -4.05
N ALA A 79 -11.45 -8.11 -4.95
CA ALA A 79 -11.44 -8.49 -6.36
C ALA A 79 -10.17 -8.03 -7.07
N CYS A 80 -9.74 -6.78 -6.86
CA CYS A 80 -8.52 -6.25 -7.45
C CYS A 80 -7.26 -6.93 -6.90
N SER A 81 -7.23 -7.19 -5.59
CA SER A 81 -6.13 -7.90 -4.95
C SER A 81 -5.99 -9.31 -5.53
N PHE A 82 -7.10 -10.04 -5.66
CA PHE A 82 -7.14 -11.38 -6.23
C PHE A 82 -6.75 -11.39 -7.71
N ALA A 83 -7.29 -10.46 -8.51
CA ALA A 83 -6.97 -10.37 -9.92
C ALA A 83 -5.49 -10.00 -10.17
N ALA A 84 -4.91 -9.11 -9.35
CA ALA A 84 -3.50 -8.77 -9.42
C ALA A 84 -2.63 -9.98 -9.09
N ASP A 85 -2.97 -10.74 -8.04
CA ASP A 85 -2.25 -11.95 -7.66
C ASP A 85 -2.31 -13.02 -8.76
N TRP A 86 -3.50 -13.26 -9.32
CA TRP A 86 -3.70 -14.16 -10.45
C TRP A 86 -2.90 -13.76 -11.70
N SER A 87 -2.75 -12.45 -11.96
CA SER A 87 -1.93 -11.93 -13.05
C SER A 87 -0.42 -12.03 -12.78
N GLY A 88 0.01 -12.26 -11.53
CA GLY A 88 1.40 -12.33 -11.11
C GLY A 88 2.02 -11.00 -10.67
N LEU A 89 1.22 -9.96 -10.41
CA LEU A 89 1.66 -8.64 -9.92
C LEU A 89 1.73 -8.53 -8.38
N HIS A 90 1.30 -9.58 -7.67
CA HIS A 90 1.14 -9.65 -6.21
C HIS A 90 -0.12 -8.93 -5.70
N TYR A 91 -0.80 -9.56 -4.73
CA TYR A 91 -2.04 -9.03 -4.15
C TYR A 91 -1.93 -7.61 -3.55
N MET A 92 -0.75 -7.21 -3.05
CA MET A 92 -0.56 -5.88 -2.44
C MET A 92 -0.65 -4.76 -3.48
N VAL A 93 -0.13 -4.99 -4.69
CA VAL A 93 -0.25 -4.03 -5.81
C VAL A 93 -1.72 -3.86 -6.20
N GLY A 94 -2.49 -4.96 -6.26
CA GLY A 94 -3.92 -4.90 -6.52
C GLY A 94 -4.71 -4.15 -5.45
N ALA A 95 -4.41 -4.39 -4.17
CA ALA A 95 -5.02 -3.68 -3.05
C ALA A 95 -4.71 -2.17 -3.09
N PHE A 96 -3.45 -1.82 -3.42
CA PHE A 96 -3.01 -0.45 -3.55
C PHE A 96 -3.75 0.26 -4.70
N LEU A 97 -3.79 -0.34 -5.88
CA LEU A 97 -4.50 0.20 -7.04
C LEU A 97 -6.00 0.38 -6.75
N ALA A 98 -6.63 -0.57 -6.05
CA ALA A 98 -8.02 -0.43 -5.64
C ALA A 98 -8.24 0.77 -4.73
N GLY A 99 -7.37 0.97 -3.73
CA GLY A 99 -7.41 2.12 -2.84
C GLY A 99 -7.19 3.45 -3.57
N ALA A 100 -6.27 3.49 -4.54
CA ALA A 100 -5.99 4.69 -5.34
C ALA A 100 -7.18 5.15 -6.20
N VAL A 101 -8.06 4.23 -6.60
CA VAL A 101 -9.28 4.55 -7.36
C VAL A 101 -10.38 5.15 -6.48
N MET A 102 -10.38 4.83 -5.18
CA MET A 102 -11.38 5.26 -4.21
C MET A 102 -11.13 6.70 -3.74
N ASP A 103 -12.08 7.60 -3.99
CA ASP A 103 -11.98 8.96 -3.50
C ASP A 103 -12.51 9.08 -2.07
N ALA A 104 -11.76 9.79 -1.21
CA ALA A 104 -12.11 9.97 0.20
C ALA A 104 -13.46 10.66 0.43
N HIS A 105 -13.91 11.51 -0.49
CA HIS A 105 -15.18 12.24 -0.36
C HIS A 105 -16.42 11.34 -0.54
N TRP A 106 -16.25 10.11 -1.03
CA TRP A 106 -17.36 9.14 -1.15
C TRP A 106 -17.75 8.50 0.18
N PHE A 107 -16.91 8.63 1.20
CA PHE A 107 -17.05 7.96 2.49
C PHE A 107 -17.18 8.96 3.62
N ASP A 108 -17.98 8.61 4.63
CA ASP A 108 -18.03 9.35 5.88
C ASP A 108 -16.66 9.33 6.58
N GLN A 109 -16.19 10.52 6.95
CA GLN A 109 -14.85 10.69 7.52
C GLN A 109 -14.71 9.99 8.88
N LYS A 110 -15.75 10.01 9.74
CA LYS A 110 -15.71 9.38 11.06
C LYS A 110 -15.60 7.86 10.92
N LYS A 111 -16.36 7.26 10.00
CA LYS A 111 -16.27 5.82 9.70
C LYS A 111 -14.91 5.44 9.15
N MET A 112 -14.32 6.25 8.27
CA MET A 112 -12.97 6.02 7.73
C MET A 112 -11.90 6.08 8.83
N ASP A 113 -11.98 7.08 9.72
CA ASP A 113 -11.09 7.18 10.87
C ASP A 113 -11.24 5.99 11.82
N LEU A 114 -12.47 5.55 12.06
CA LEU A 114 -12.75 4.37 12.88
C LEU A 114 -12.16 3.10 12.24
N MET A 115 -12.35 2.90 10.93
CA MET A 115 -11.76 1.77 10.21
C MET A 115 -10.23 1.80 10.32
N ARG A 116 -9.58 2.95 10.05
CA ARG A 116 -8.14 3.10 10.20
C ARG A 116 -7.69 2.72 11.61
N HIS A 117 -8.39 3.21 12.63
CA HIS A 117 -8.07 2.89 14.02
C HIS A 117 -8.10 1.38 14.30
N HIS A 118 -9.15 0.69 13.85
CA HIS A 118 -9.25 -0.77 14.01
C HIS A 118 -8.14 -1.51 13.26
N VAL A 119 -7.81 -1.10 12.03
CA VAL A 119 -6.73 -1.71 11.25
C VAL A 119 -5.38 -1.50 11.92
N LEU A 120 -5.08 -0.28 12.39
CA LEU A 120 -3.83 0.03 13.08
C LEU A 120 -3.70 -0.66 14.44
N LEU A 121 -4.79 -0.87 15.14
CA LEU A 121 -4.78 -1.49 16.47
C LEU A 121 -4.78 -3.03 16.38
N ALA A 122 -5.54 -3.61 15.46
CA ALA A 122 -5.71 -5.07 15.37
C ALA A 122 -4.84 -5.72 14.30
N ILE A 123 -4.85 -5.21 13.07
CA ILE A 123 -4.20 -5.89 11.93
C ILE A 123 -2.70 -5.60 11.89
N MET A 124 -2.30 -4.34 12.12
CA MET A 124 -0.90 -3.94 12.03
C MET A 124 0.02 -4.73 12.98
N PRO A 125 -0.31 -4.92 14.28
CA PRO A 125 0.53 -5.72 15.17
C PRO A 125 0.62 -7.19 14.74
N VAL A 126 -0.48 -7.78 14.26
CA VAL A 126 -0.49 -9.17 13.78
C VAL A 126 0.39 -9.34 12.55
N PHE A 127 0.34 -8.39 11.61
CA PHE A 127 1.21 -8.40 10.43
C PHE A 127 2.70 -8.33 10.80
N PHE A 128 3.06 -7.40 11.70
CA PHE A 128 4.44 -7.27 12.17
C PHE A 128 4.90 -8.48 12.98
N LEU A 129 4.05 -9.02 13.85
CA LEU A 129 4.35 -10.23 14.61
C LEU A 129 4.56 -11.43 13.68
N SER A 130 3.71 -11.63 12.68
CA SER A 130 3.84 -12.72 11.70
C SER A 130 5.15 -12.64 10.93
N THR A 131 5.54 -11.43 10.52
CA THR A 131 6.82 -11.20 9.83
C THR A 131 8.01 -11.46 10.77
N GLY A 132 7.92 -10.99 12.02
CA GLY A 132 8.95 -11.23 13.03
C GLY A 132 9.15 -12.71 13.35
N LEU A 133 8.06 -13.48 13.51
CA LEU A 133 8.09 -14.91 13.80
C LEU A 133 8.67 -15.75 12.65
N ARG A 134 8.60 -15.28 11.40
CA ARG A 134 9.23 -15.92 10.24
C ARG A 134 10.74 -15.70 10.17
N THR A 135 11.31 -14.87 11.05
CA THR A 135 12.75 -14.60 11.08
C THR A 135 13.50 -15.84 11.58
N ASN A 136 14.30 -16.45 10.72
CA ASN A 136 15.11 -17.59 11.08
C ASN A 136 16.41 -17.13 11.76
N TRP A 137 16.44 -17.21 13.08
CA TRP A 137 17.60 -16.86 13.91
C TRP A 137 18.75 -17.87 13.81
N ALA A 138 18.51 -19.08 13.31
CA ALA A 138 19.52 -20.13 13.20
C ALA A 138 20.45 -19.96 11.97
N MET A 139 20.12 -19.08 11.02
CA MET A 139 20.89 -18.86 9.79
C MET A 139 22.10 -17.92 9.94
N GLY A 140 22.29 -17.25 11.07
CA GLY A 140 23.11 -16.03 11.11
C GLY A 140 24.39 -16.09 11.94
N GLY A 141 25.50 -16.51 11.34
CA GLY A 141 26.82 -16.14 11.83
C GLY A 141 27.05 -14.61 11.79
N PRO A 142 28.25 -14.11 12.19
CA PRO A 142 28.57 -12.67 12.23
C PRO A 142 28.26 -11.90 10.94
N ALA A 143 28.29 -12.57 9.78
CA ALA A 143 28.00 -12.00 8.48
C ALA A 143 26.55 -11.48 8.34
N VAL A 144 25.55 -12.12 8.95
CA VAL A 144 24.14 -11.67 8.85
C VAL A 144 23.93 -10.38 9.62
N PHE A 145 24.56 -10.23 10.79
CA PHE A 145 24.54 -8.98 11.55
C PHE A 145 25.25 -7.85 10.81
N LEU A 146 26.37 -8.14 10.15
CA LEU A 146 27.06 -7.16 9.32
C LEU A 146 26.22 -6.72 8.12
N ALA A 147 25.59 -7.66 7.42
CA ALA A 147 24.66 -7.35 6.32
C ALA A 147 23.47 -6.52 6.82
N ALA A 148 22.87 -6.89 7.96
CA ALA A 148 21.78 -6.13 8.58
C ALA A 148 22.20 -4.70 8.94
N ALA A 149 23.39 -4.53 9.53
CA ALA A 149 23.94 -3.22 9.87
C ALA A 149 24.18 -2.36 8.61
N VAL A 150 24.75 -2.94 7.56
CA VAL A 150 24.97 -2.26 6.27
C VAL A 150 23.64 -1.85 5.63
N LEU A 151 22.66 -2.75 5.57
CA LEU A 151 21.33 -2.45 5.03
C LEU A 151 20.61 -1.37 5.84
N LEU A 152 20.72 -1.41 7.17
CA LEU A 152 20.15 -0.40 8.05
C LEU A 152 20.80 0.97 7.82
N LEU A 153 22.13 1.03 7.76
CA LEU A 153 22.87 2.26 7.47
C LEU A 153 22.52 2.81 6.09
N ALA A 154 22.49 1.97 5.06
CA ALA A 154 22.08 2.36 3.70
C ALA A 154 20.64 2.89 3.67
N SER A 155 19.70 2.21 4.32
CA SER A 155 18.29 2.64 4.38
C SER A 155 18.12 3.97 5.12
N VAL A 156 18.78 4.15 6.27
CA VAL A 156 18.68 5.38 7.07
C VAL A 156 19.36 6.54 6.36
N SER A 157 20.60 6.36 5.91
CA SER A 157 21.34 7.40 5.18
C SER A 157 20.66 7.80 3.87
N GLY A 158 20.11 6.84 3.11
CA GLY A 158 19.36 7.12 1.89
C GLY A 158 18.14 7.99 2.13
N LYS A 159 17.33 7.68 3.16
CA LYS A 159 16.17 8.49 3.53
C LYS A 159 16.58 9.90 4.00
N LEU A 160 17.63 10.02 4.81
CA LEU A 160 18.13 11.31 5.31
C LEU A 160 18.74 12.18 4.19
N ALA A 161 19.51 11.58 3.29
CA ALA A 161 20.07 12.29 2.14
C ALA A 161 18.96 12.76 1.19
N GLY A 162 17.97 11.89 0.91
CA GLY A 162 16.82 12.23 0.08
C GLY A 162 16.02 13.40 0.63
N THR A 163 15.74 13.42 1.94
CA THR A 163 15.03 14.55 2.56
C THR A 163 15.86 15.83 2.61
N HIS A 164 17.18 15.72 2.82
CA HIS A 164 18.07 16.88 2.81
C HIS A 164 18.20 17.52 1.42
N ILE A 165 18.26 16.71 0.36
CA ILE A 165 18.33 17.20 -1.02
C ILE A 165 16.99 17.82 -1.43
N ALA A 166 15.86 17.19 -1.11
CA ALA A 166 14.54 17.72 -1.44
C ALA A 166 14.14 18.98 -0.63
N GLY A 167 14.80 19.20 0.51
CA GLY A 167 14.60 20.37 1.37
C GLY A 167 15.49 21.58 1.04
N LYS A 168 16.40 21.44 0.06
CA LYS A 168 17.18 22.55 -0.52
C LYS A 168 16.54 23.02 -1.81
#